data_AF-A0A7C8QM42-F1
#
_entry.id   AF-A0A7C8QM42-F1
#
_cell.length_a   1.000
_cell.length_b   1.000
_cell.length_c   1.000
_cell.angle_alpha   90.00
_cell.angle_beta   90.00
_cell.angle_gamma   90.00
#
_symmetry.space_group_name_H-M   'P 1'
#
loop_
_entity.id
_entity.type
_entity.pdbx_description
1 polymer ?
#
loop_
_entity_poly.entity_id
_entity_poly.type
_entity_poly.pdbx_seq_one_letter_code
_entity_poly.pdbx_strand_id
1 'polypeptide(L)'
;MSQHSRTSYTKNSIDSRTPLPVKVLEQSTTNSRDWEYRETDIDDIITDPRIQNIPTFVFANSDVLRGGAPDLRARLEGYYGMPTDIWSETQWESNGFFGCAGDERVRHKTWFRFLIKMVVQKRNKETGYVETTVFGNPQYDYHWHKMGFFSTWSPKGHQSILCLDCPPEFVGHIRKSLSSVGGESFHIDPYCFHPFIVGGVVSTFDASVWALRDLVRMTEKNRKRDEKMADYEDHFDYLHEISRHVNHSGETLTVATEVMSKMVHRHGTLLTRAEGAPDSHRDAIMQVDDNLNFYQGLLFGFKCRCESMQQRHQSEISLAQSRAVASDAAAMKAIAGLTIVFLPATFVSAIFSMSFFESGAEWGLSPKMWIYWVIAIPVTLITVLLLRKGPKGSIMRFFTF
;
A
#
# COMPACT_ATOMS: atom_id res chain seq x y z
N MET A 1 -2.59 18.17 12.19
CA MET A 1 -3.36 19.07 13.09
C MET A 1 -4.83 18.86 12.82
N SER A 2 -5.57 18.63 13.91
CA SER A 2 -6.97 18.24 13.98
C SER A 2 -7.93 19.30 13.43
N GLN A 3 -8.87 18.87 12.56
CA GLN A 3 -10.23 19.40 12.54
C GLN A 3 -11.21 18.22 12.42
N HIS A 4 -11.56 17.65 13.57
CA HIS A 4 -12.77 16.84 13.70
C HIS A 4 -13.98 17.76 13.59
N SER A 5 -14.65 17.74 12.44
CA SER A 5 -16.02 18.23 12.32
C SER A 5 -16.91 17.30 13.14
N ARG A 6 -17.24 17.71 14.36
CA ARG A 6 -18.33 17.12 15.15
C ARG A 6 -19.64 17.50 14.47
N THR A 7 -20.17 16.61 13.64
CA THR A 7 -21.58 16.67 13.25
C THR A 7 -22.42 16.42 14.50
N SER A 8 -23.08 17.48 14.96
CA SER A 8 -24.04 17.47 16.06
C SER A 8 -25.26 16.65 15.65
N TYR A 9 -25.38 15.42 16.15
CA TYR A 9 -26.62 14.65 16.10
C TYR A 9 -27.60 15.23 17.13
N THR A 10 -28.59 15.97 16.64
CA THR A 10 -29.77 16.36 17.39
C THR A 10 -30.49 15.11 17.90
N LYS A 11 -30.67 15.03 19.22
CA LYS A 11 -31.62 14.13 19.89
C LYS A 11 -32.98 14.23 19.20
N ASN A 12 -33.36 13.22 18.42
CA ASN A 12 -34.73 13.05 17.94
C ASN A 12 -35.20 11.61 18.18
N SER A 13 -36.33 11.54 18.89
CA SER A 13 -37.29 10.44 19.07
C SER A 13 -36.83 9.05 19.54
N ILE A 14 -37.49 8.60 20.61
CA ILE A 14 -37.33 7.35 21.35
C ILE A 14 -37.86 6.10 20.58
N ASP A 15 -38.24 6.19 19.30
CA ASP A 15 -38.82 5.06 18.55
C ASP A 15 -38.41 4.96 17.06
N SER A 16 -37.44 5.75 16.59
CA SER A 16 -36.98 5.66 15.21
C SER A 16 -35.78 4.70 15.10
N ARG A 17 -35.99 3.51 14.52
CA ARG A 17 -34.88 2.62 14.11
C ARG A 17 -33.89 3.41 13.26
N THR A 18 -32.59 3.23 13.52
CA THR A 18 -31.57 3.90 12.71
C THR A 18 -31.59 3.34 11.29
N PRO A 19 -31.88 4.15 10.26
CA PRO A 19 -31.90 3.67 8.88
C PRO A 19 -30.49 3.39 8.39
N LEU A 20 -30.36 2.42 7.49
CA LEU A 20 -29.14 2.15 6.75
C LEU A 20 -29.53 2.05 5.27
N PRO A 21 -29.28 3.09 4.46
CA PRO A 21 -29.54 3.02 3.03
C PRO A 21 -28.61 1.98 2.40
N VAL A 22 -29.22 1.04 1.69
CA VAL A 22 -28.53 -0.07 1.02
C VAL A 22 -28.87 -0.11 -0.45
N LYS A 23 -27.88 -0.51 -1.23
CA LYS A 23 -28.04 -0.87 -2.64
C LYS A 23 -28.09 -2.38 -2.72
N VAL A 24 -29.11 -2.93 -3.37
CA VAL A 24 -29.41 -4.35 -3.34
C VAL A 24 -29.40 -4.88 -4.76
N LEU A 25 -28.71 -6.01 -4.94
CA LEU A 25 -28.72 -6.82 -6.15
C LEU A 25 -29.34 -8.17 -5.81
N GLU A 26 -30.54 -8.42 -6.32
CA GLU A 26 -31.30 -9.66 -6.09
C GLU A 26 -31.41 -10.45 -7.39
N GLN A 27 -31.34 -11.77 -7.28
CA GLN A 27 -31.59 -12.64 -8.42
C GLN A 27 -33.06 -12.60 -8.80
N SER A 28 -33.37 -12.44 -10.09
CA SER A 28 -34.75 -12.42 -10.55
C SER A 28 -35.40 -13.79 -10.39
N THR A 29 -36.65 -13.81 -9.97
CA THR A 29 -37.44 -15.05 -9.81
C THR A 29 -37.86 -15.67 -11.14
N THR A 30 -37.80 -14.90 -12.23
CA THR A 30 -38.23 -15.32 -13.58
C THR A 30 -37.08 -15.91 -14.40
N ASN A 31 -35.85 -15.41 -14.18
CA ASN A 31 -34.66 -15.87 -14.87
C ASN A 31 -33.46 -15.83 -13.92
N SER A 32 -32.84 -16.98 -13.66
CA SER A 32 -31.70 -17.12 -12.74
C SER A 32 -30.43 -16.39 -13.19
N ARG A 33 -30.40 -15.89 -14.43
CA ARG A 33 -29.29 -15.07 -14.96
C ARG A 33 -29.52 -13.57 -14.84
N ASP A 34 -30.76 -13.15 -14.62
CA ASP A 34 -31.10 -11.73 -14.51
C ASP A 34 -31.03 -11.29 -13.05
N TRP A 35 -30.44 -10.11 -12.83
CA TRP A 35 -30.26 -9.52 -11.51
C TRP A 35 -30.88 -8.14 -11.48
N GLU A 36 -31.75 -7.92 -10.50
CA GLU A 36 -32.48 -6.68 -10.34
C GLU A 36 -31.77 -5.80 -9.31
N TYR A 37 -31.60 -4.52 -9.67
CA TYR A 37 -30.98 -3.52 -8.81
C TYR A 37 -32.07 -2.65 -8.18
N ARG A 38 -32.03 -2.50 -6.86
CA ARG A 38 -32.88 -1.55 -6.14
C ARG A 38 -32.12 -0.86 -5.00
N GLU A 39 -32.57 0.33 -4.64
CA GLU A 39 -32.10 1.04 -3.45
C GLU A 39 -33.21 1.00 -2.40
N THR A 40 -32.89 0.60 -1.18
CA THR A 40 -33.86 0.49 -0.08
C THR A 40 -33.16 0.66 1.28
N ASP A 41 -33.88 0.47 2.39
CA ASP A 41 -33.31 0.35 3.74
C ASP A 41 -32.99 -1.11 4.10
N ILE A 42 -32.00 -1.33 4.94
CA ILE A 42 -31.65 -2.67 5.42
C ILE A 42 -32.82 -3.37 6.13
N ASP A 43 -33.72 -2.61 6.78
CA ASP A 43 -34.88 -3.17 7.48
C ASP A 43 -35.80 -3.94 6.53
N ASP A 44 -35.97 -3.48 5.29
CA ASP A 44 -36.77 -4.17 4.29
C ASP A 44 -36.14 -5.52 3.92
N ILE A 45 -34.81 -5.63 3.95
CA ILE A 45 -34.12 -6.90 3.67
C ILE A 45 -34.21 -7.87 4.85
N ILE A 46 -34.08 -7.35 6.08
CA ILE A 46 -34.12 -8.17 7.29
C ILE A 46 -35.54 -8.70 7.55
N THR A 47 -36.56 -7.90 7.23
CA THR A 47 -37.96 -8.20 7.60
C THR A 47 -38.80 -8.79 6.47
N ASP A 48 -38.46 -8.60 5.19
CA ASP A 48 -39.30 -9.09 4.09
C ASP A 48 -39.15 -10.62 3.93
N PRO A 49 -40.21 -11.41 4.18
CA PRO A 49 -40.19 -12.85 4.03
C PRO A 49 -40.04 -13.30 2.56
N ARG A 50 -40.31 -12.44 1.58
CA ARG A 50 -40.20 -12.75 0.14
C ARG A 50 -38.76 -12.96 -0.33
N ILE A 51 -37.80 -12.42 0.41
CA ILE A 51 -36.36 -12.46 0.07
C ILE A 51 -35.70 -13.72 0.65
N GLN A 52 -36.41 -14.50 1.48
CA GLN A 52 -35.82 -15.60 2.25
C GLN A 52 -35.14 -16.69 1.42
N ASN A 53 -35.47 -16.86 0.14
CA ASN A 53 -34.83 -17.83 -0.76
C ASN A 53 -34.21 -17.21 -2.01
N ILE A 54 -34.04 -15.88 -2.03
CA ILE A 54 -33.48 -15.17 -3.19
C ILE A 54 -32.03 -14.78 -2.87
N PRO A 55 -31.04 -15.26 -3.63
CA PRO A 55 -29.65 -14.85 -3.48
C PRO A 55 -29.52 -13.33 -3.61
N THR A 56 -29.02 -12.69 -2.55
CA THR A 56 -29.05 -11.23 -2.43
C THR A 56 -27.70 -10.66 -2.01
N PHE A 57 -27.16 -9.74 -2.82
CA PHE A 57 -26.02 -8.90 -2.44
C PHE A 57 -26.53 -7.55 -1.93
N VAL A 58 -26.09 -7.17 -0.74
CA VAL A 58 -26.44 -5.90 -0.09
C VAL A 58 -25.18 -5.06 0.04
N PHE A 59 -25.19 -3.84 -0.49
CA PHE A 59 -24.07 -2.90 -0.40
C PHE A 59 -24.44 -1.71 0.46
N ALA A 60 -23.60 -1.39 1.44
CA ALA A 60 -23.83 -0.27 2.35
C ALA A 60 -22.52 0.46 2.68
N ASN A 61 -22.64 1.68 3.20
CA ASN A 61 -21.52 2.43 3.77
C ASN A 61 -21.49 2.22 5.30
N SER A 62 -20.30 2.03 5.86
CA SER A 62 -20.08 1.84 7.28
C SER A 62 -20.11 3.10 8.15
N ASP A 63 -20.21 4.31 7.59
CA ASP A 63 -20.13 5.57 8.33
C ASP A 63 -21.13 5.63 9.50
N VAL A 64 -22.37 5.20 9.27
CA VAL A 64 -23.44 5.14 10.30
C VAL A 64 -23.14 4.06 11.35
N LEU A 65 -22.49 2.97 10.95
CA LEU A 65 -22.11 1.88 11.86
C LEU A 65 -20.96 2.28 12.79
N ARG A 66 -20.02 3.11 12.32
CA ARG A 66 -18.90 3.63 13.14
C ARG A 66 -19.36 4.69 14.14
N GLY A 67 -20.34 5.52 13.77
CA GLY A 67 -20.83 6.65 14.58
C GLY A 67 -21.63 6.30 15.85
N GLY A 68 -21.91 5.01 16.10
CA GLY A 68 -22.59 4.55 17.32
C GLY A 68 -24.10 4.31 17.17
N ALA A 69 -24.47 3.34 16.32
CA ALA A 69 -25.85 2.88 16.14
C ALA A 69 -26.08 1.48 16.77
N PRO A 70 -26.27 1.37 18.09
CA PRO A 70 -26.35 0.07 18.78
C PRO A 70 -27.55 -0.77 18.33
N ASP A 71 -28.70 -0.14 18.05
CA ASP A 71 -29.90 -0.83 17.53
C ASP A 71 -29.62 -1.49 16.16
N LEU A 72 -29.05 -0.71 15.23
CA LEU A 72 -28.70 -1.21 13.89
C LEU A 72 -27.65 -2.32 13.96
N ARG A 73 -26.64 -2.18 14.83
CA ARG A 73 -25.64 -3.23 15.07
C ARG A 73 -26.27 -4.52 15.56
N ALA A 74 -27.18 -4.45 16.54
CA ALA A 74 -27.88 -5.61 17.07
C ALA A 74 -28.76 -6.31 16.01
N ARG A 75 -29.44 -5.54 15.16
CA ARG A 75 -30.21 -6.09 14.02
C ARG A 75 -29.31 -6.82 13.02
N LEU A 76 -28.18 -6.23 12.65
CA LEU A 76 -27.20 -6.83 11.75
C LEU A 76 -26.54 -8.09 12.37
N GLU A 77 -26.22 -8.07 13.65
CA GLU A 77 -25.73 -9.23 14.39
C GLU A 77 -26.75 -10.37 14.38
N GLY A 78 -28.03 -10.09 14.63
CA GLY A 78 -29.08 -11.10 14.58
C GLY A 78 -29.25 -11.72 13.19
N TYR A 79 -29.27 -10.88 12.14
CA TYR A 79 -29.57 -11.31 10.78
C TYR A 79 -28.38 -11.93 10.05
N TYR A 80 -27.16 -11.37 10.16
CA TYR A 80 -25.95 -11.96 9.55
C TYR A 80 -25.20 -12.90 10.49
N GLY A 81 -25.52 -12.90 11.79
CA GLY A 81 -24.85 -13.73 12.77
C GLY A 81 -23.42 -13.29 13.08
N MET A 82 -23.18 -11.97 13.03
CA MET A 82 -21.87 -11.38 13.29
C MET A 82 -21.48 -11.59 14.77
N PRO A 83 -20.19 -11.82 15.09
CA PRO A 83 -19.71 -11.76 16.47
C PRO A 83 -19.88 -10.35 17.04
N THR A 84 -20.25 -10.22 18.31
CA THR A 84 -20.38 -8.91 18.98
C THR A 84 -19.08 -8.10 18.97
N ASP A 85 -17.95 -8.79 19.03
CA ASP A 85 -16.62 -8.19 19.02
C ASP A 85 -16.27 -7.54 17.68
N ILE A 86 -17.06 -7.79 16.62
CA ILE A 86 -16.84 -7.21 15.30
C ILE A 86 -16.87 -5.68 15.32
N TRP A 87 -17.56 -5.07 16.28
CA TRP A 87 -17.66 -3.61 16.39
C TRP A 87 -16.53 -2.97 17.21
N SER A 88 -15.60 -3.78 17.72
CA SER A 88 -14.41 -3.27 18.40
C SER A 88 -13.48 -2.56 17.42
N GLU A 89 -12.75 -1.55 17.91
CA GLU A 89 -11.73 -0.85 17.11
C GLU A 89 -10.67 -1.81 16.57
N THR A 90 -10.34 -2.86 17.34
CA THR A 90 -9.40 -3.92 16.93
C THR A 90 -9.81 -4.60 15.63
N GLN A 91 -11.09 -4.96 15.47
CA GLN A 91 -11.55 -5.61 14.24
C GLN A 91 -11.62 -4.61 13.08
N TRP A 92 -12.07 -3.38 13.35
CA TRP A 92 -12.25 -2.35 12.32
C TRP A 92 -10.94 -1.77 11.76
N GLU A 93 -9.91 -1.67 12.59
CA GLU A 93 -8.59 -1.18 12.19
C GLU A 93 -7.62 -2.33 11.85
N SER A 94 -8.08 -3.58 11.87
CA SER A 94 -7.31 -4.71 11.34
C SER A 94 -7.17 -4.64 9.82
N ASN A 95 -6.05 -5.16 9.31
CA ASN A 95 -5.76 -5.33 7.89
C ASN A 95 -6.68 -6.35 7.20
N GLY A 96 -7.24 -7.27 7.97
CA GLY A 96 -8.12 -8.32 7.48
C GLY A 96 -8.27 -9.46 8.48
N PHE A 97 -9.36 -10.20 8.34
CA PHE A 97 -9.67 -11.39 9.12
C PHE A 97 -10.62 -12.29 8.32
N PHE A 98 -10.72 -13.53 8.75
CA PHE A 98 -11.74 -14.48 8.30
C PHE A 98 -12.26 -15.24 9.52
N GLY A 99 -13.58 -15.36 9.60
CA GLY A 99 -14.24 -16.24 10.54
C GLY A 99 -15.49 -16.85 9.92
N CYS A 100 -15.85 -18.02 10.44
CA CYS A 100 -17.07 -18.71 10.06
C CYS A 100 -17.71 -19.37 11.29
N ALA A 101 -19.02 -19.52 11.28
CA ALA A 101 -19.75 -20.24 12.30
C ALA A 101 -20.99 -20.93 11.72
N GLY A 102 -21.47 -21.92 12.48
CA GLY A 102 -22.70 -22.63 12.17
C GLY A 102 -22.51 -23.93 11.39
N ASP A 103 -23.64 -24.58 11.13
CA ASP A 103 -23.75 -25.83 10.41
C ASP A 103 -24.36 -25.55 9.04
N GLU A 104 -23.75 -26.10 7.99
CA GLU A 104 -24.19 -26.03 6.59
C GLU A 104 -25.63 -26.53 6.42
N ARG A 105 -26.08 -27.44 7.31
CA ARG A 105 -27.46 -27.96 7.27
C ARG A 105 -28.51 -27.00 7.78
N VAL A 106 -28.11 -26.03 8.63
CA VAL A 106 -29.05 -25.16 9.36
C VAL A 106 -28.84 -23.71 8.96
N ARG A 107 -27.67 -23.17 9.27
CA ARG A 107 -27.29 -21.78 8.96
C ARG A 107 -25.78 -21.67 9.02
N HIS A 108 -25.18 -21.39 7.88
CA HIS A 108 -23.77 -21.06 7.75
C HIS A 108 -23.59 -19.54 7.74
N LYS A 109 -22.57 -19.06 8.44
CA LYS A 109 -22.27 -17.64 8.58
C LYS A 109 -20.80 -17.43 8.34
N THR A 110 -20.45 -16.41 7.56
CA THR A 110 -19.05 -16.00 7.37
C THR A 110 -18.90 -14.51 7.58
N TRP A 111 -17.74 -14.10 8.08
CA TRP A 111 -17.36 -12.70 8.18
C TRP A 111 -15.89 -12.55 7.84
N PHE A 112 -15.59 -11.61 6.96
CA PHE A 112 -14.23 -11.38 6.51
C PHE A 112 -14.00 -9.96 6.03
N ARG A 113 -12.73 -9.57 6.00
CA ARG A 113 -12.32 -8.19 5.71
C ARG A 113 -11.07 -8.19 4.86
N PHE A 114 -11.04 -7.26 3.91
CA PHE A 114 -9.86 -6.94 3.12
C PHE A 114 -9.58 -5.44 3.20
N LEU A 115 -8.32 -5.11 3.49
CA LEU A 115 -7.81 -3.74 3.43
C LEU A 115 -6.94 -3.59 2.18
N ILE A 116 -7.21 -2.58 1.35
CA ILE A 116 -6.42 -2.31 0.14
C ILE A 116 -6.02 -0.84 0.12
N LYS A 117 -4.73 -0.57 -0.05
CA LYS A 117 -4.20 0.79 -0.20
C LYS A 117 -4.11 1.16 -1.67
N MET A 118 -4.93 2.09 -2.14
CA MET A 118 -4.89 2.56 -3.51
C MET A 118 -4.05 3.85 -3.61
N VAL A 119 -3.20 3.92 -4.63
CA VAL A 119 -2.45 5.14 -4.96
C VAL A 119 -3.00 5.70 -6.26
N VAL A 120 -3.32 7.00 -6.27
CA VAL A 120 -3.94 7.69 -7.41
C VAL A 120 -3.07 8.86 -7.81
N GLN A 121 -2.62 8.88 -9.07
CA GLN A 121 -1.84 9.99 -9.60
C GLN A 121 -2.70 11.24 -9.71
N LYS A 122 -2.18 12.38 -9.24
CA LYS A 122 -2.85 13.68 -9.36
C LYS A 122 -2.80 14.13 -10.82
N ARG A 123 -3.94 14.57 -11.32
CA ARG A 123 -4.10 15.09 -12.67
C ARG A 123 -4.55 16.53 -12.59
N ASN A 124 -3.92 17.38 -13.39
CA ASN A 124 -4.31 18.76 -13.51
C ASN A 124 -5.72 18.83 -14.12
N LYS A 125 -6.62 19.56 -13.46
CA LYS A 125 -8.04 19.63 -13.84
C LYS A 125 -8.30 20.31 -15.18
N GLU A 126 -7.40 21.19 -15.62
CA GLU A 126 -7.55 21.96 -16.86
C GLU A 126 -6.95 21.23 -18.06
N THR A 127 -5.83 20.54 -17.86
CA THR A 127 -5.07 19.93 -18.97
C THR A 127 -5.18 18.40 -19.03
N GLY A 128 -5.62 17.75 -17.95
CA GLY A 128 -5.72 16.29 -17.85
C GLY A 128 -4.39 15.55 -17.72
N TYR A 129 -3.26 16.25 -17.85
CA TYR A 129 -1.92 15.69 -17.67
C TYR A 129 -1.63 15.39 -16.20
N VAL A 130 -0.77 14.40 -15.97
CA VAL A 130 -0.30 14.03 -14.63
C VAL A 130 0.58 15.15 -14.09
N GLU A 131 0.28 15.61 -12.89
CA GLU A 131 1.10 16.61 -12.20
C GLU A 131 2.43 15.98 -11.79
N THR A 132 3.53 16.71 -11.96
CA THR A 132 4.86 16.23 -11.60
C THR A 132 5.50 17.12 -10.54
N THR A 133 6.35 16.52 -9.72
CA THR A 133 7.31 17.18 -8.85
C THR A 133 8.37 17.92 -9.68
N VAL A 134 9.21 18.73 -9.02
CA VAL A 134 10.33 19.45 -9.64
C VAL A 134 11.30 18.48 -10.36
N PHE A 135 11.40 17.25 -9.87
CA PHE A 135 12.23 16.17 -10.41
C PHE A 135 11.54 15.34 -11.52
N GLY A 136 10.33 15.73 -11.95
CA GLY A 136 9.58 15.04 -12.99
C GLY A 136 8.90 13.74 -12.55
N ASN A 137 8.92 13.41 -11.25
CA ASN A 137 8.17 12.29 -10.70
C ASN A 137 6.69 12.67 -10.53
N PRO A 138 5.72 11.78 -10.77
CA PRO A 138 4.30 12.11 -10.67
C PRO A 138 3.90 12.40 -9.22
N GLN A 139 3.10 13.44 -9.01
CA GLN A 139 2.42 13.65 -7.74
C GLN A 139 1.26 12.67 -7.62
N TYR A 140 0.98 12.23 -6.39
CA TYR A 140 -0.08 11.27 -6.13
C TYR A 140 -0.76 11.57 -4.80
N ASP A 141 -1.94 10.97 -4.63
CA ASP A 141 -2.65 10.85 -3.38
C ASP A 141 -2.88 9.36 -3.09
N TYR A 142 -3.35 9.04 -1.88
CA TYR A 142 -3.69 7.67 -1.53
C TYR A 142 -4.94 7.61 -0.67
N HIS A 143 -5.66 6.50 -0.79
CA HIS A 143 -6.80 6.19 0.06
C HIS A 143 -6.86 4.70 0.35
N TRP A 144 -7.64 4.34 1.38
CA TRP A 144 -7.79 2.96 1.83
C TRP A 144 -9.20 2.47 1.52
N HIS A 145 -9.30 1.32 0.85
CA HIS A 145 -10.54 0.57 0.73
C HIS A 145 -10.65 -0.41 1.90
N LYS A 146 -11.56 -0.11 2.83
CA LYS A 146 -11.78 -0.82 4.09
C LYS A 146 -12.92 -1.85 3.98
N MET A 147 -12.88 -2.73 2.98
CA MET A 147 -14.01 -3.59 2.60
C MET A 147 -14.30 -4.67 3.64
N GLY A 148 -15.56 -4.76 4.09
CA GLY A 148 -16.04 -5.77 5.04
C GLY A 148 -17.19 -6.58 4.45
N PHE A 149 -17.19 -7.88 4.71
CA PHE A 149 -18.16 -8.81 4.12
C PHE A 149 -18.74 -9.73 5.18
N PHE A 150 -20.06 -9.90 5.16
CA PHE A 150 -20.79 -10.71 6.12
C PHE A 150 -21.87 -11.50 5.41
N SER A 151 -21.79 -12.82 5.44
CA SER A 151 -22.77 -13.69 4.79
C SER A 151 -23.57 -14.47 5.81
N THR A 152 -24.85 -14.68 5.49
CA THR A 152 -25.69 -15.70 6.10
C THR A 152 -26.26 -16.55 4.97
N TRP A 153 -26.17 -17.86 5.14
CA TRP A 153 -26.65 -18.83 4.18
C TRP A 153 -27.40 -19.97 4.88
N SER A 154 -28.53 -20.35 4.31
CA SER A 154 -29.29 -21.54 4.70
C SER A 154 -29.88 -22.20 3.45
N PRO A 155 -30.00 -23.54 3.39
CA PRO A 155 -30.59 -24.21 2.24
C PRO A 155 -32.06 -23.84 1.96
N LYS A 156 -32.82 -23.46 2.99
CA LYS A 156 -34.26 -23.12 2.92
C LYS A 156 -34.60 -21.77 3.56
N GLY A 157 -33.59 -20.94 3.79
CA GLY A 157 -33.72 -19.66 4.45
C GLY A 157 -32.69 -18.69 3.87
N HIS A 158 -32.42 -17.62 4.60
CA HIS A 158 -31.70 -16.46 4.07
C HIS A 158 -30.38 -16.81 3.37
N GLN A 159 -30.26 -16.38 2.10
CA GLN A 159 -29.06 -16.44 1.27
C GLN A 159 -28.66 -15.00 0.92
N SER A 160 -27.86 -14.39 1.79
CA SER A 160 -27.50 -12.98 1.58
C SER A 160 -26.09 -12.67 2.07
N ILE A 161 -25.48 -11.69 1.41
CA ILE A 161 -24.18 -11.16 1.78
C ILE A 161 -24.23 -9.62 1.87
N LEU A 162 -23.83 -9.09 3.02
CA LEU A 162 -23.62 -7.66 3.23
C LEU A 162 -22.18 -7.30 2.88
N CYS A 163 -22.03 -6.28 2.05
CA CYS A 163 -20.79 -5.75 1.53
C CYS A 163 -20.67 -4.29 1.99
N LEU A 164 -19.72 -4.01 2.87
CA LEU A 164 -19.47 -2.67 3.41
C LEU A 164 -18.30 -2.01 2.71
N ASP A 165 -18.44 -0.70 2.43
CA ASP A 165 -17.39 0.18 1.91
C ASP A 165 -16.77 -0.27 0.57
N CYS A 166 -17.58 -0.90 -0.28
CA CYS A 166 -17.15 -1.38 -1.60
C CYS A 166 -17.08 -0.23 -2.63
N PRO A 167 -15.96 -0.07 -3.37
CA PRO A 167 -15.86 0.96 -4.40
C PRO A 167 -16.80 0.68 -5.59
N PRO A 168 -17.19 1.71 -6.38
CA PRO A 168 -18.09 1.52 -7.52
C PRO A 168 -17.56 0.53 -8.58
N GLU A 169 -16.24 0.52 -8.80
CA GLU A 169 -15.58 -0.41 -9.73
C GLU A 169 -15.77 -1.87 -9.29
N PHE A 170 -15.73 -2.13 -7.99
CA PHE A 170 -15.98 -3.45 -7.41
C PHE A 170 -17.42 -3.92 -7.65
N VAL A 171 -18.41 -3.03 -7.45
CA VAL A 171 -19.82 -3.34 -7.71
C VAL A 171 -20.05 -3.61 -9.20
N GLY A 172 -19.39 -2.83 -10.08
CA GLY A 172 -19.41 -3.05 -11.53
C GLY A 172 -18.82 -4.41 -11.92
N HIS A 173 -17.73 -4.83 -11.27
CA HIS A 173 -17.13 -6.15 -11.47
C HIS A 173 -18.11 -7.27 -11.09
N ILE A 174 -18.74 -7.19 -9.91
CA ILE A 174 -19.72 -8.20 -9.48
C ILE A 174 -20.87 -8.33 -10.48
N ARG A 175 -21.45 -7.20 -10.92
CA ARG A 175 -22.55 -7.21 -11.89
C ARG A 175 -22.16 -7.92 -13.18
N LYS A 176 -20.96 -7.63 -13.70
CA LYS A 176 -20.43 -8.27 -14.91
C LYS A 176 -20.24 -9.78 -14.73
N SER A 177 -19.70 -10.20 -13.59
CA SER A 177 -19.45 -11.61 -13.28
C SER A 177 -20.75 -12.40 -13.11
N LEU A 178 -21.75 -11.81 -12.44
CA LEU A 178 -23.07 -12.42 -12.26
C LEU A 178 -23.80 -12.70 -13.58
N SER A 179 -23.71 -11.81 -14.56
CA SER A 179 -24.31 -12.02 -15.89
C SER A 179 -23.70 -13.19 -16.68
N SER A 180 -22.54 -13.70 -16.25
CA SER A 180 -21.80 -14.76 -16.96
C SER A 180 -22.00 -16.17 -16.39
N VAL A 181 -22.60 -16.31 -15.19
CA VAL A 181 -22.69 -17.57 -14.44
C VAL A 181 -24.16 -17.98 -14.23
N GLY A 182 -24.44 -19.28 -14.31
CA GLY A 182 -25.75 -19.84 -13.94
C GLY A 182 -25.92 -19.93 -12.42
N GLY A 183 -27.07 -19.52 -11.89
CA GLY A 183 -27.28 -19.35 -10.45
C GLY A 183 -27.52 -20.62 -9.62
N GLU A 184 -27.23 -21.80 -10.13
CA GLU A 184 -27.55 -23.07 -9.44
C GLU A 184 -26.72 -23.28 -8.18
N SER A 185 -25.49 -22.77 -8.13
CA SER A 185 -24.59 -22.91 -6.98
C SER A 185 -25.06 -22.14 -5.74
N PHE A 186 -25.86 -21.08 -5.90
CA PHE A 186 -26.32 -20.24 -4.78
C PHE A 186 -27.20 -21.00 -3.77
N HIS A 187 -27.92 -22.01 -4.24
CA HIS A 187 -28.80 -22.81 -3.40
C HIS A 187 -28.14 -24.07 -2.84
N ILE A 188 -26.91 -24.38 -3.27
CA ILE A 188 -26.20 -25.60 -2.93
C ILE A 188 -25.06 -25.31 -1.94
N ASP A 189 -24.26 -24.29 -2.23
CA ASP A 189 -23.00 -24.04 -1.52
C ASP A 189 -23.08 -22.79 -0.61
N PRO A 190 -22.74 -22.87 0.69
CA PRO A 190 -22.72 -21.72 1.58
C PRO A 190 -21.68 -20.65 1.22
N TYR A 191 -20.64 -21.01 0.47
CA TYR A 191 -19.62 -20.11 -0.04
C TYR A 191 -19.95 -19.54 -1.43
N CYS A 192 -21.11 -19.83 -2.01
CA CYS A 192 -21.51 -19.38 -3.35
C CYS A 192 -21.26 -17.89 -3.67
N PHE A 193 -21.42 -16.99 -2.69
CA PHE A 193 -21.14 -15.56 -2.87
C PHE A 193 -19.64 -15.21 -2.94
N HIS A 194 -18.80 -16.01 -2.29
CA HIS A 194 -17.39 -15.67 -2.03
C HIS A 194 -16.56 -15.59 -3.31
N PRO A 195 -16.67 -16.48 -4.31
CA PRO A 195 -15.97 -16.33 -5.58
C PRO A 195 -16.21 -14.98 -6.27
N PHE A 196 -17.43 -14.45 -6.22
CA PHE A 196 -17.76 -13.14 -6.81
C PHE A 196 -17.13 -11.99 -6.03
N ILE A 197 -17.20 -12.06 -4.70
CA ILE A 197 -16.57 -11.06 -3.81
C ILE A 197 -15.06 -11.06 -3.99
N VAL A 198 -14.44 -12.24 -3.89
CA VAL A 198 -12.99 -12.40 -3.99
C VAL A 198 -12.50 -12.00 -5.38
N GLY A 199 -13.24 -12.32 -6.45
CA GLY A 199 -12.92 -11.83 -7.80
C GLY A 199 -12.87 -10.29 -7.88
N GLY A 200 -13.83 -9.60 -7.26
CA GLY A 200 -13.80 -8.14 -7.15
C GLY A 200 -12.63 -7.62 -6.30
N VAL A 201 -12.30 -8.30 -5.20
CA VAL A 201 -11.14 -7.98 -4.34
C VAL A 201 -9.83 -8.14 -5.11
N VAL A 202 -9.68 -9.24 -5.84
CA VAL A 202 -8.54 -9.52 -6.73
C VAL A 202 -8.40 -8.43 -7.78
N SER A 203 -9.49 -8.04 -8.44
CA SER A 203 -9.49 -6.94 -9.41
C SER A 203 -9.02 -5.61 -8.80
N THR A 204 -9.39 -5.35 -7.54
CA THR A 204 -9.00 -4.12 -6.83
C THR A 204 -7.53 -4.16 -6.40
N PHE A 205 -7.04 -5.31 -5.92
CA PHE A 205 -5.62 -5.52 -5.62
C PHE A 205 -4.75 -5.43 -6.87
N ASP A 206 -5.21 -5.98 -8.01
CA ASP A 206 -4.51 -5.85 -9.28
C ASP A 206 -4.32 -4.36 -9.61
N ALA A 207 -5.41 -3.59 -9.67
CA ALA A 207 -5.35 -2.15 -9.95
C ALA A 207 -4.39 -1.40 -8.99
N SER A 208 -4.44 -1.71 -7.69
CA SER A 208 -3.54 -1.16 -6.68
C SER A 208 -2.06 -1.49 -6.93
N VAL A 209 -1.75 -2.76 -7.21
CA VAL A 209 -0.37 -3.21 -7.49
C VAL A 209 0.16 -2.60 -8.78
N TRP A 210 -0.66 -2.50 -9.82
CA TRP A 210 -0.29 -1.84 -11.08
C TRP A 210 0.00 -0.36 -10.88
N ALA A 211 -0.87 0.37 -10.17
CA ALA A 211 -0.67 1.79 -9.89
C ALA A 211 0.65 2.05 -9.15
N LEU A 212 0.93 1.25 -8.13
CA LEU A 212 2.16 1.35 -7.34
C LEU A 212 3.41 0.98 -8.15
N ARG A 213 3.34 -0.08 -8.97
CA ARG A 213 4.45 -0.47 -9.84
C ARG A 213 4.76 0.61 -10.87
N ASP A 214 3.75 1.22 -11.45
CA ASP A 214 3.94 2.30 -12.42
C ASP A 214 4.62 3.51 -11.76
N LEU A 215 4.26 3.81 -10.52
CA LEU A 215 4.91 4.84 -9.71
C LEU A 215 6.41 4.55 -9.49
N VAL A 216 6.74 3.34 -9.03
CA VAL A 216 8.14 2.90 -8.86
C VAL A 216 8.88 3.01 -10.19
N ARG A 217 8.34 2.44 -11.27
CA ARG A 217 8.99 2.41 -12.59
C ARG A 217 9.25 3.79 -13.17
N MET A 218 8.35 4.75 -12.97
CA MET A 218 8.58 6.13 -13.43
C MET A 218 9.74 6.79 -12.68
N THR A 219 9.80 6.57 -11.36
CA THR A 219 10.88 7.06 -10.50
C THR A 219 12.23 6.48 -10.90
N GLU A 220 12.29 5.16 -11.15
CA GLU A 220 13.48 4.47 -11.66
C GLU A 220 14.00 5.08 -12.98
N LYS A 221 13.08 5.45 -13.88
CA LYS A 221 13.42 6.04 -15.18
C LYS A 221 13.93 7.48 -15.07
N ASN A 222 13.33 8.27 -14.19
CA ASN A 222 13.69 9.68 -14.00
C ASN A 222 15.08 9.84 -13.36
N ARG A 223 15.58 8.82 -12.66
CA ARG A 223 16.94 8.75 -12.10
C ARG A 223 18.06 9.15 -13.07
N LYS A 224 17.94 8.84 -14.37
CA LYS A 224 18.98 9.17 -15.37
C LYS A 224 19.04 10.65 -15.74
N ARG A 225 17.99 11.42 -15.44
CA ARG A 225 17.94 12.87 -15.66
C ARG A 225 18.57 13.66 -14.51
N ASP A 226 18.62 13.08 -13.32
CA ASP A 226 18.90 13.78 -12.07
C ASP A 226 20.40 13.86 -11.69
N GLU A 227 21.31 13.37 -12.54
CA GLU A 227 22.77 13.46 -12.31
C GLU A 227 23.32 14.91 -12.21
N LYS A 228 22.46 15.93 -12.41
CA LYS A 228 22.82 17.35 -12.38
C LYS A 228 22.16 18.18 -11.27
N MET A 229 21.29 17.60 -10.44
CA MET A 229 20.49 18.38 -9.49
C MET A 229 21.13 18.46 -8.10
N ALA A 230 21.15 19.67 -7.55
CA ALA A 230 21.73 20.03 -6.25
C ALA A 230 20.84 19.66 -5.05
N ASP A 231 19.70 19.00 -5.28
CA ASP A 231 18.68 18.75 -4.27
C ASP A 231 18.41 17.24 -4.17
N TYR A 232 19.33 16.56 -3.48
CA TYR A 232 19.24 15.12 -3.24
C TYR A 232 18.15 14.77 -2.21
N GLU A 233 17.83 15.68 -1.29
CA GLU A 233 16.97 15.44 -0.13
C GLU A 233 15.52 15.13 -0.54
N ASP A 234 14.91 15.99 -1.36
CA ASP A 234 13.55 15.80 -1.85
C ASP A 234 13.37 14.51 -2.68
N HIS A 235 14.40 14.11 -3.43
CA HIS A 235 14.38 12.85 -4.18
C HIS A 235 14.40 11.63 -3.25
N PHE A 236 15.20 11.68 -2.17
CA PHE A 236 15.22 10.62 -1.15
C PHE A 236 13.90 10.52 -0.41
N ASP A 237 13.28 11.63 -0.04
CA ASP A 237 11.97 11.65 0.62
C ASP A 237 10.89 11.03 -0.26
N TYR A 238 10.89 11.38 -1.55
CA TYR A 238 9.97 10.81 -2.51
C TYR A 238 10.17 9.29 -2.70
N LEU A 239 11.43 8.83 -2.81
CA LEU A 239 11.75 7.41 -2.81
C LEU A 239 11.29 6.74 -1.51
N HIS A 240 11.52 7.36 -0.36
CA HIS A 240 11.12 6.81 0.93
C HIS A 240 9.61 6.64 1.03
N GLU A 241 8.82 7.65 0.64
CA GLU A 241 7.37 7.55 0.66
C GLU A 241 6.85 6.44 -0.26
N ILE A 242 7.40 6.30 -1.47
CA ILE A 242 7.05 5.15 -2.34
C ILE A 242 7.36 3.82 -1.64
N SER A 243 8.52 3.69 -1.00
CA SER A 243 8.87 2.49 -0.23
C SER A 243 7.82 2.18 0.83
N ARG A 244 7.36 3.20 1.54
CA ARG A 244 6.29 3.09 2.53
C ARG A 244 4.99 2.59 1.90
N HIS A 245 4.62 3.05 0.71
CA HIS A 245 3.45 2.53 -0.01
C HIS A 245 3.61 1.07 -0.42
N VAL A 246 4.79 0.68 -0.91
CA VAL A 246 5.11 -0.72 -1.26
C VAL A 246 5.00 -1.64 -0.05
N ASN A 247 5.58 -1.24 1.09
CA ASN A 247 5.53 -2.03 2.31
C ASN A 247 4.08 -2.26 2.80
N HIS A 248 3.26 -1.20 2.85
CA HIS A 248 1.85 -1.33 3.23
C HIS A 248 1.06 -2.24 2.26
N SER A 249 1.34 -2.16 0.97
CA SER A 249 0.70 -3.06 -0.01
C SER A 249 1.14 -4.52 0.20
N GLY A 250 2.39 -4.77 0.54
CA GLY A 250 2.90 -6.12 0.82
C GLY A 250 2.31 -6.72 2.10
N GLU A 251 2.17 -5.91 3.15
CA GLU A 251 1.53 -6.28 4.41
C GLU A 251 0.06 -6.69 4.19
N THR A 252 -0.71 -5.83 3.50
CA THR A 252 -2.13 -6.11 3.22
C THR A 252 -2.34 -7.31 2.30
N LEU A 253 -1.49 -7.50 1.28
CA LEU A 253 -1.52 -8.71 0.43
C LEU A 253 -1.18 -9.98 1.21
N THR A 254 -0.26 -9.90 2.18
CA THR A 254 0.08 -11.03 3.05
C THR A 254 -1.14 -11.44 3.88
N VAL A 255 -1.84 -10.48 4.48
CA VAL A 255 -3.06 -10.74 5.24
C VAL A 255 -4.18 -11.25 4.33
N ALA A 256 -4.36 -10.67 3.13
CA ALA A 256 -5.35 -11.14 2.17
C ALA A 256 -5.11 -12.59 1.72
N THR A 257 -3.85 -12.98 1.51
CA THR A 257 -3.47 -14.36 1.20
C THR A 257 -3.81 -15.32 2.34
N GLU A 258 -3.57 -14.90 3.59
CA GLU A 258 -3.91 -15.69 4.78
C GLU A 258 -5.43 -15.84 4.97
N VAL A 259 -6.19 -14.76 4.76
CA VAL A 259 -7.67 -14.78 4.76
C VAL A 259 -8.19 -15.79 3.75
N MET A 260 -7.65 -15.78 2.52
CA MET A 260 -8.03 -16.75 1.50
C MET A 260 -7.60 -18.18 1.83
N SER A 261 -6.41 -18.37 2.41
CA SER A 261 -5.96 -19.70 2.83
C SER A 261 -6.90 -20.33 3.85
N LYS A 262 -7.39 -19.54 4.81
CA LYS A 262 -8.37 -20.03 5.79
C LYS A 262 -9.72 -20.35 5.15
N MET A 263 -10.15 -19.52 4.19
CA MET A 263 -11.39 -19.74 3.44
C MET A 263 -11.33 -21.04 2.62
N VAL A 264 -10.27 -21.21 1.82
CA VAL A 264 -10.02 -22.43 1.02
C VAL A 264 -9.91 -23.66 1.92
N HIS A 265 -9.16 -23.58 3.02
CA HIS A 265 -9.04 -24.69 3.96
C HIS A 265 -10.39 -25.10 4.56
N ARG A 266 -11.22 -24.11 4.94
CA ARG A 266 -12.54 -24.37 5.50
C ARG A 266 -13.48 -24.97 4.45
N HIS A 267 -13.45 -24.44 3.24
CA HIS A 267 -14.25 -24.94 2.12
C HIS A 267 -13.85 -26.36 1.70
N GLY A 268 -12.56 -26.68 1.65
CA GLY A 268 -12.10 -28.04 1.35
C GLY A 268 -12.64 -29.09 2.33
N THR A 269 -12.85 -28.72 3.60
CA THR A 269 -13.51 -29.61 4.58
C THR A 269 -14.97 -29.88 4.22
N LEU A 270 -15.68 -28.89 3.65
CA LEU A 270 -17.05 -29.03 3.17
C LEU A 270 -17.10 -29.94 1.94
N LEU A 271 -16.17 -29.78 1.01
CA LEU A 271 -16.05 -30.64 -0.17
C LEU A 271 -15.86 -32.12 0.22
N THR A 272 -14.97 -32.43 1.18
CA THR A 272 -14.80 -33.80 1.69
C THR A 272 -16.07 -34.36 2.33
N ARG A 273 -16.86 -33.53 3.03
CA ARG A 273 -18.13 -33.96 3.62
C ARG A 273 -19.22 -34.22 2.58
N ALA A 274 -19.09 -33.64 1.39
CA ALA A 274 -20.02 -33.79 0.29
C ALA A 274 -19.76 -35.04 -0.59
N GLU A 275 -18.79 -35.90 -0.25
CA GLU A 275 -18.44 -37.10 -1.03
C GLU A 275 -19.63 -38.05 -1.29
N GLY A 276 -20.65 -38.07 -0.41
CA GLY A 276 -21.86 -38.86 -0.58
C GLY A 276 -23.06 -38.14 -1.21
N ALA A 277 -22.90 -36.88 -1.64
CA ALA A 277 -23.97 -36.07 -2.23
C ALA A 277 -24.17 -36.39 -3.73
N PRO A 278 -25.33 -36.02 -4.33
CA PRO A 278 -25.56 -36.18 -5.76
C PRO A 278 -24.47 -35.47 -6.60
N ASP A 279 -24.14 -36.03 -7.77
CA ASP A 279 -23.05 -35.51 -8.61
C ASP A 279 -23.24 -34.03 -8.95
N SER A 280 -24.46 -33.56 -9.23
CA SER A 280 -24.74 -32.14 -9.49
C SER A 280 -24.40 -31.21 -8.32
N HIS A 281 -24.57 -31.68 -7.09
CA HIS A 281 -24.21 -30.89 -5.90
C HIS A 281 -22.69 -30.88 -5.71
N ARG A 282 -22.04 -32.02 -5.95
CA ARG A 282 -20.58 -32.13 -5.88
C ARG A 282 -19.92 -31.24 -6.91
N ASP A 283 -20.43 -31.21 -8.14
CA ASP A 283 -19.91 -30.35 -9.21
C ASP A 283 -20.04 -28.85 -8.85
N ALA A 284 -21.17 -28.44 -8.27
CA ALA A 284 -21.37 -27.07 -7.83
C ALA A 284 -20.40 -26.66 -6.71
N ILE A 285 -20.18 -27.54 -5.73
CA ILE A 285 -19.21 -27.31 -4.63
C ILE A 285 -17.78 -27.30 -5.17
N MET A 286 -17.43 -28.24 -6.05
CA MET A 286 -16.12 -28.28 -6.70
C MET A 286 -15.84 -27.01 -7.49
N GLN A 287 -16.83 -26.47 -8.21
CA GLN A 287 -16.68 -25.21 -8.93
C GLN A 287 -16.39 -24.03 -7.98
N VAL A 288 -17.02 -23.99 -6.79
CA VAL A 288 -16.72 -22.98 -5.78
C VAL A 288 -15.28 -23.18 -5.25
N ASP A 289 -14.89 -24.41 -4.95
CA ASP A 289 -13.54 -24.74 -4.48
C ASP A 289 -12.45 -24.32 -5.47
N ASP A 290 -12.61 -24.68 -6.74
CA ASP A 290 -11.68 -24.35 -7.83
C ASP A 290 -11.51 -22.84 -7.98
N ASN A 291 -12.63 -22.09 -7.91
CA ASN A 291 -12.59 -20.63 -7.98
C ASN A 291 -11.86 -20.01 -6.79
N LEU A 292 -12.10 -20.50 -5.56
CA LEU A 292 -11.43 -20.00 -4.36
C LEU A 292 -9.93 -20.28 -4.40
N ASN A 293 -9.53 -21.49 -4.81
CA ASN A 293 -8.12 -21.86 -5.01
C ASN A 293 -7.46 -20.99 -6.09
N PHE A 294 -8.15 -20.76 -7.22
CA PHE A 294 -7.65 -19.90 -8.29
C PHE A 294 -7.38 -18.47 -7.80
N TYR A 295 -8.33 -17.87 -7.09
CA TYR A 295 -8.14 -16.52 -6.56
C TYR A 295 -7.09 -16.43 -5.46
N GLN A 296 -6.95 -17.46 -4.61
CA GLN A 296 -5.84 -17.55 -3.66
C GLN A 296 -4.49 -17.53 -4.40
N GLY A 297 -4.36 -18.30 -5.48
CA GLY A 297 -3.16 -18.30 -6.33
C GLY A 297 -2.87 -16.95 -6.96
N LEU A 298 -3.89 -16.22 -7.43
CA LEU A 298 -3.72 -14.86 -7.96
C LEU A 298 -3.23 -13.87 -6.91
N LEU A 299 -3.83 -13.87 -5.72
CA LEU A 299 -3.38 -12.99 -4.62
C LEU A 299 -1.96 -13.31 -4.18
N PHE A 300 -1.59 -14.60 -4.12
CA PHE A 300 -0.22 -15.01 -3.87
C PHE A 300 0.74 -14.49 -4.96
N GLY A 301 0.34 -14.54 -6.23
CA GLY A 301 1.10 -13.94 -7.32
C GLY A 301 1.29 -12.43 -7.17
N PHE A 302 0.26 -11.70 -6.75
CA PHE A 302 0.37 -10.26 -6.45
C PHE A 302 1.29 -9.98 -5.26
N LYS A 303 1.22 -10.81 -4.20
CA LYS A 303 2.14 -10.75 -3.06
C LYS A 303 3.60 -10.86 -3.52
N CYS A 304 3.94 -11.89 -4.30
CA CYS A 304 5.30 -12.06 -4.82
C CYS A 304 5.76 -10.89 -5.69
N ARG A 305 4.87 -10.29 -6.50
CA ARG A 305 5.19 -9.08 -7.28
C ARG A 305 5.49 -7.90 -6.37
N CYS A 306 4.73 -7.73 -5.30
CA CYS A 306 4.95 -6.67 -4.32
C CYS A 306 6.31 -6.87 -3.59
N GLU A 307 6.62 -8.10 -3.16
CA GLU A 307 7.90 -8.44 -2.53
C GLU A 307 9.10 -8.18 -3.47
N SER A 308 8.97 -8.52 -4.75
CA SER A 308 10.00 -8.22 -5.74
C SER A 308 10.20 -6.71 -5.92
N MET A 309 9.11 -5.94 -5.96
CA MET A 309 9.15 -4.48 -6.03
C MET A 309 9.79 -3.88 -4.77
N GLN A 310 9.51 -4.42 -3.59
CA GLN A 310 10.12 -4.00 -2.33
C GLN A 310 11.64 -4.21 -2.35
N GLN A 311 12.10 -5.39 -2.77
CA GLN A 311 13.53 -5.70 -2.89
C GLN A 311 14.24 -4.77 -3.88
N ARG A 312 13.61 -4.52 -5.03
CA ARG A 312 14.12 -3.57 -6.04
C ARG A 312 14.26 -2.17 -5.45
N HIS A 313 13.21 -1.67 -4.82
CA HIS A 313 13.19 -0.32 -4.26
C HIS A 313 14.20 -0.14 -3.14
N GLN A 314 14.40 -1.16 -2.29
CA GLN A 314 15.44 -1.14 -1.25
C GLN A 314 16.86 -1.10 -1.85
N SER A 315 17.09 -1.83 -2.93
CA SER A 315 18.35 -1.78 -3.68
C SER A 315 18.58 -0.39 -4.27
N GLU A 316 17.53 0.27 -4.76
CA GLU A 316 17.62 1.63 -5.29
C GLU A 316 17.98 2.67 -4.23
N ILE A 317 17.32 2.63 -3.07
CA ILE A 317 17.64 3.53 -1.94
C ILE A 317 19.10 3.34 -1.53
N SER A 318 19.56 2.10 -1.42
CA SER A 318 20.95 1.77 -1.04
C SER A 318 21.95 2.27 -2.09
N LEU A 319 21.62 2.18 -3.38
CA LEU A 319 22.45 2.71 -4.47
C LEU A 319 22.51 4.24 -4.44
N ALA A 320 21.37 4.90 -4.23
CA ALA A 320 21.29 6.36 -4.12
C ALA A 320 22.12 6.87 -2.93
N GLN A 321 22.00 6.23 -1.76
CA GLN A 321 22.82 6.54 -0.57
C GLN A 321 24.32 6.34 -0.84
N SER A 322 24.69 5.22 -1.46
CA SER A 322 26.10 4.93 -1.79
C SER A 322 26.70 5.98 -2.73
N ARG A 323 25.90 6.51 -3.66
CA ARG A 323 26.32 7.59 -4.57
C ARG A 323 26.51 8.92 -3.84
N ALA A 324 25.60 9.29 -2.94
CA ALA A 324 25.73 10.50 -2.13
C ALA A 324 26.98 10.44 -1.23
N VAL A 325 27.22 9.29 -0.58
CA VAL A 325 28.45 9.07 0.20
C VAL A 325 29.70 9.14 -0.68
N ALA A 326 29.64 8.64 -1.91
CA ALA A 326 30.75 8.72 -2.85
C ALA A 326 31.03 10.16 -3.31
N SER A 327 30.01 11.00 -3.54
CA SER A 327 30.21 12.42 -3.88
C SER A 327 30.78 13.20 -2.70
N ASP A 328 30.29 12.95 -1.48
CA ASP A 328 30.84 13.58 -0.27
C ASP A 328 32.30 13.17 -0.06
N ALA A 329 32.62 11.88 -0.26
CA ALA A 329 33.99 11.41 -0.20
C ALA A 329 34.89 12.10 -1.25
N ALA A 330 34.38 12.36 -2.46
CA ALA A 330 35.13 13.10 -3.49
C ALA A 330 35.37 14.57 -3.06
N ALA A 331 34.36 15.25 -2.51
CA ALA A 331 34.50 16.61 -2.00
C ALA A 331 35.47 16.68 -0.81
N MET A 332 35.37 15.76 0.15
CA MET A 332 36.31 15.66 1.28
C MET A 332 37.74 15.40 0.81
N LYS A 333 37.93 14.53 -0.20
CA LYS A 333 39.24 14.32 -0.83
C LYS A 333 39.79 15.60 -1.47
N ALA A 334 38.96 16.39 -2.14
CA ALA A 334 39.36 17.66 -2.73
C ALA A 334 39.79 18.69 -1.68
N ILE A 335 39.00 18.85 -0.60
CA ILE A 335 39.33 19.73 0.53
C ILE A 335 40.65 19.29 1.19
N ALA A 336 40.79 18.00 1.47
CA ALA A 336 42.02 17.46 2.03
C ALA A 336 43.23 17.66 1.10
N GLY A 337 43.04 17.54 -0.21
CA GLY A 337 44.06 17.87 -1.21
C GLY A 337 44.51 19.33 -1.11
N LEU A 338 43.56 20.27 -1.00
CA LEU A 338 43.86 21.70 -0.81
C LEU A 338 44.60 21.97 0.50
N THR A 339 44.18 21.37 1.62
CA THR A 339 44.86 21.57 2.90
C THR A 339 46.28 21.02 2.88
N ILE A 340 46.53 19.88 2.25
CA ILE A 340 47.89 19.31 2.08
C ILE A 340 48.81 20.27 1.32
N VAL A 341 48.29 20.98 0.31
CA VAL A 341 49.07 21.95 -0.48
C VAL A 341 49.28 23.26 0.27
N PHE A 342 48.25 23.80 0.94
CA PHE A 342 48.32 25.11 1.57
C PHE A 342 48.94 25.11 2.97
N LEU A 343 48.76 24.04 3.76
CA LEU A 343 49.20 24.00 5.16
C LEU A 343 50.72 24.24 5.32
N PRO A 344 51.61 23.63 4.52
CA PRO A 344 53.05 23.86 4.66
C PRO A 344 53.46 25.28 4.26
N ALA A 345 52.84 25.83 3.21
CA ALA A 345 53.09 27.20 2.78
C ALA A 345 52.63 28.23 3.82
N THR A 346 51.45 28.03 4.43
CA THR A 346 50.92 28.88 5.51
C THR A 346 51.79 28.80 6.76
N PHE A 347 52.29 27.61 7.12
CA PHE A 347 53.20 27.45 8.25
C PHE A 347 54.52 28.21 8.06
N VAL A 348 55.13 28.11 6.87
CA VAL A 348 56.34 28.86 6.53
C VAL A 348 56.06 30.37 6.58
N SER A 349 54.96 30.83 5.99
CA SER A 349 54.53 32.23 6.04
C SER A 349 54.38 32.75 7.49
N ALA A 350 53.77 31.97 8.38
CA ALA A 350 53.60 32.33 9.79
C ALA A 350 54.94 32.49 10.51
N ILE A 351 55.92 31.60 10.30
CA ILE A 351 57.28 31.72 10.88
C ILE A 351 57.93 33.04 10.43
N PHE A 352 57.84 33.36 9.15
CA PHE A 352 58.44 34.56 8.59
C PHE A 352 57.72 35.87 8.97
N SER A 353 56.47 35.78 9.45
CA SER A 353 55.67 36.91 9.95
C SER A 353 56.05 37.36 11.37
N MET A 354 56.69 36.50 12.17
CA MET A 354 57.05 36.77 13.57
C MET A 354 58.31 37.66 13.72
N SER A 355 58.37 38.78 13.00
CA SER A 355 59.41 39.83 13.12
C SER A 355 60.78 39.52 12.50
N PHE A 356 60.91 38.52 11.62
CA PHE A 356 62.20 38.16 11.03
C PHE A 356 62.71 39.15 9.94
N PHE A 357 61.83 40.02 9.42
CA PHE A 357 62.15 41.02 8.39
C PHE A 357 61.90 42.45 8.89
N GLU A 358 62.65 42.90 9.89
CA GLU A 358 62.74 44.34 10.20
C GLU A 358 63.62 45.03 9.13
N SER A 359 63.02 45.87 8.30
CA SER A 359 63.75 46.91 7.58
C SER A 359 63.96 48.07 8.54
N GLY A 360 65.22 48.45 8.79
CA GLY A 360 65.51 49.66 9.56
C GLY A 360 64.83 50.86 8.89
N ALA A 361 63.95 51.53 9.65
CA ALA A 361 63.35 52.85 9.43
C ALA A 361 62.63 53.19 8.10
N GLU A 362 62.76 52.41 7.02
CA GLU A 362 62.08 52.65 5.75
C GLU A 362 61.09 51.52 5.42
N TRP A 363 59.90 51.92 4.95
CA TRP A 363 58.85 51.03 4.44
C TRP A 363 59.26 50.43 3.10
N GLY A 364 60.22 49.49 3.13
CA GLY A 364 60.73 48.78 1.97
C GLY A 364 60.61 47.28 2.14
N LEU A 365 60.22 46.59 1.06
CA LEU A 365 60.24 45.12 1.00
C LEU A 365 61.67 44.63 1.29
N SER A 366 61.87 43.75 2.27
CA SER A 366 63.22 43.26 2.60
C SER A 366 63.86 42.58 1.38
N PRO A 367 65.12 42.90 1.02
CA PRO A 367 65.82 42.28 -0.12
C PRO A 367 66.05 40.76 0.07
N LYS A 368 65.75 40.20 1.25
CA LYS A 368 65.84 38.76 1.56
C LYS A 368 64.53 37.99 1.33
N MET A 369 63.51 38.60 0.72
CA MET A 369 62.23 37.95 0.42
C MET A 369 62.37 36.66 -0.42
N TRP A 370 63.46 36.51 -1.18
CA TRP A 370 63.75 35.29 -1.95
C TRP A 370 63.89 34.03 -1.06
N ILE A 371 64.29 34.17 0.21
CA ILE A 371 64.48 33.05 1.15
C ILE A 371 63.14 32.36 1.44
N TYR A 372 62.03 33.11 1.48
CA TYR A 372 60.69 32.55 1.64
C TYR A 372 60.38 31.52 0.55
N TRP A 373 60.59 31.87 -0.72
CA TRP A 373 60.30 30.98 -1.85
C TRP A 373 61.19 29.74 -1.87
N VAL A 374 62.46 29.90 -1.48
CA VAL A 374 63.44 28.80 -1.41
C VAL A 374 63.09 27.79 -0.32
N ILE A 375 62.35 28.17 0.72
CA ILE A 375 61.92 27.24 1.78
C ILE A 375 60.49 26.73 1.55
N ALA A 376 59.56 27.62 1.19
CA ALA A 376 58.15 27.29 1.03
C ALA A 376 57.91 26.26 -0.09
N ILE A 377 58.58 26.40 -1.25
CA ILE A 377 58.39 25.49 -2.39
C ILE A 377 58.89 24.07 -2.06
N PRO A 378 60.14 23.86 -1.59
CA PRO A 378 60.62 22.52 -1.25
C PRO A 378 59.84 21.86 -0.13
N VAL A 379 59.47 22.59 0.93
CA VAL A 379 58.69 22.04 2.05
C VAL A 379 57.31 21.56 1.58
N THR A 380 56.63 22.33 0.73
CA THR A 380 55.34 21.94 0.15
C THR A 380 55.49 20.71 -0.75
N LEU A 381 56.53 20.70 -1.61
CA LEU A 381 56.79 19.60 -2.54
C LEU A 381 57.17 18.30 -1.83
N ILE A 382 57.98 18.39 -0.77
CA ILE A 382 58.30 17.27 0.13
C ILE A 382 57.05 16.74 0.80
N THR A 383 56.18 17.62 1.32
CA THR A 383 54.95 17.20 2.00
C THR A 383 54.04 16.42 1.06
N VAL A 384 53.82 16.90 -0.17
CA VAL A 384 53.05 16.20 -1.20
C VAL A 384 53.70 14.88 -1.60
N LEU A 385 55.02 14.85 -1.78
CA LEU A 385 55.75 13.63 -2.16
C LEU A 385 55.74 12.56 -1.06
N LEU A 386 55.89 12.95 0.21
CA LEU A 386 55.85 12.03 1.35
C LEU A 386 54.46 11.41 1.48
N LEU A 387 53.40 12.20 1.36
CA LEU A 387 52.03 11.70 1.38
C LEU A 387 51.73 10.78 0.19
N ARG A 388 52.25 11.09 -1.00
CA ARG A 388 52.11 10.23 -2.19
C ARG A 388 52.86 8.90 -2.06
N LYS A 389 53.95 8.84 -1.29
CA LYS A 389 54.77 7.64 -1.05
C LYS A 389 54.35 6.81 0.17
N GLY A 390 53.30 7.20 0.89
CA GLY A 390 52.73 6.43 2.01
C GLY A 390 52.32 4.99 1.62
N PRO A 391 52.05 4.11 2.59
CA PRO A 391 51.98 2.66 2.38
C PRO A 391 51.09 2.30 1.20
N LYS A 392 51.68 1.57 0.24
CA LYS A 392 51.07 1.11 -1.00
C LYS A 392 49.74 0.40 -0.70
N GLY A 393 48.63 1.10 -0.90
CA GLY A 393 47.28 0.54 -0.77
C GLY A 393 46.17 1.57 -0.62
N SER A 394 46.38 2.65 0.15
CA SER A 394 45.27 3.57 0.49
C SER A 394 45.30 4.94 -0.21
N ILE A 395 46.47 5.50 -0.54
CA ILE A 395 46.56 6.93 -0.88
C ILE A 395 46.61 7.20 -2.40
N MET A 396 47.00 6.21 -3.20
CA MET A 396 47.01 6.37 -4.67
C MET A 396 45.61 6.39 -5.29
N ARG A 397 44.56 6.03 -4.51
CA ARG A 397 43.13 6.22 -4.81
C ARG A 397 42.55 7.56 -4.30
N PHE A 398 43.37 8.37 -3.64
CA PHE A 398 42.95 9.66 -3.08
C PHE A 398 43.03 10.78 -4.13
N PHE A 399 43.86 10.62 -5.17
CA PHE A 399 44.13 11.62 -6.21
C PHE A 399 43.71 11.22 -7.62
N THR A 400 43.20 10.01 -7.83
CA THR A 400 42.66 9.58 -9.13
C THR A 400 41.21 10.04 -9.23
N PHE A 401 41.03 11.15 -9.95
CA PHE A 401 39.77 11.57 -10.57
C PHE A 401 39.36 10.61 -11.68
#